data_AF-A0A3S0HVU3-F1
#
_entry.id   AF-A0A3S0HVU3-F1
#
_cell.length_a   1.000
_cell.length_b   1.000
_cell.length_c   1.000
_cell.angle_alpha   90.00
_cell.angle_beta   90.00
_cell.angle_gamma   90.00
#
_symmetry.space_group_name_H-M   'P 1'
#
loop_
_entity.id
_entity.type
_entity.pdbx_description
1 polymer ?
#
loop_
_entity_poly.entity_id
_entity_poly.type
_entity_poly.pdbx_seq_one_letter_code
_entity_poly.pdbx_strand_id
1 'polypeptide(L)'
;MYMPILKWRQGEYLAVGRASEGIKDWIHPLFEIPIEQWDFENDAPAKSLDEHLKNVGNRLAKNWKARRCLFDSPYLAGDDTMADGQHHLERVLDLTRTAGCQAVPVTGIDRHADYQQAVARIAARDDRGCGLRLIPDDLEGRGLARIPALLKLLGLAPGQVDLILDSSADVADSPTLQATTWQAWIAAVPDLADWRSITIAGGSFPASLSPSSNYRPHGDVNRREWRAYNRLVGSRPDRMPWFGDYGCASPHTELMDPRLFDPNAKVKYTIDDQWRIVVGTQIKRNGRNQYRDLCNHLVSDPPVVFMGRGYSWGDAYIEDCANNVSSTGGSSTWPTVATNHHLTKVVRDLANLAGASSVP
;
A
#
# COMPACT_ATOMS: atom_id res chain seq x y z
N MET A 1 -14.38 -3.18 -3.50
CA MET A 1 -12.99 -3.64 -3.69
C MET A 1 -12.06 -2.78 -2.87
N TYR A 2 -10.92 -3.34 -2.47
CA TYR A 2 -9.87 -2.65 -1.73
C TYR A 2 -8.58 -2.59 -2.57
N MET A 3 -7.95 -1.42 -2.63
CA MET A 3 -6.64 -1.19 -3.25
C MET A 3 -5.60 -0.81 -2.19
N PRO A 4 -4.91 -1.78 -1.57
CA PRO A 4 -3.76 -1.47 -0.73
C PRO A 4 -2.61 -0.96 -1.61
N ILE A 5 -2.09 0.21 -1.28
CA ILE A 5 -0.90 0.82 -1.87
C ILE A 5 0.30 0.41 -1.02
N LEU A 6 1.10 -0.53 -1.53
CA LEU A 6 2.14 -1.20 -0.77
C LEU A 6 3.50 -1.01 -1.42
N LYS A 7 4.50 -0.63 -0.63
CA LYS A 7 5.90 -0.68 -1.07
C LYS A 7 6.27 -2.13 -1.36
N TRP A 8 6.95 -2.38 -2.47
CA TRP A 8 7.41 -3.72 -2.89
C TRP A 8 8.60 -4.22 -2.06
N ARG A 9 8.39 -4.28 -0.74
CA ARG A 9 9.34 -4.73 0.28
C ARG A 9 8.90 -6.07 0.85
N GLN A 10 9.84 -6.75 1.51
CA GLN A 10 9.64 -8.13 1.94
C GLN A 10 8.47 -8.32 2.90
N GLY A 11 8.24 -7.39 3.82
CA GLY A 11 7.11 -7.54 4.74
C GLY A 11 5.77 -7.54 4.02
N GLU A 12 5.63 -6.63 3.06
CA GLU A 12 4.42 -6.28 2.36
C GLU A 12 4.04 -7.35 1.34
N TYR A 13 4.98 -7.79 0.49
CA TYR A 13 4.65 -8.88 -0.45
C TYR A 13 4.42 -10.22 0.27
N LEU A 14 5.07 -10.47 1.41
CA LEU A 14 4.78 -11.66 2.22
C LEU A 14 3.40 -11.56 2.90
N ALA A 15 3.00 -10.36 3.33
CA ALA A 15 1.69 -10.13 3.94
C ALA A 15 0.56 -10.45 2.98
N VAL A 16 0.67 -9.96 1.75
CA VAL A 16 -0.24 -10.29 0.66
C VAL A 16 -0.21 -11.79 0.38
N GLY A 17 0.98 -12.39 0.30
CA GLY A 17 1.15 -13.84 0.12
C GLY A 17 0.40 -14.69 1.13
N ARG A 18 0.36 -14.24 2.39
CA ARG A 18 -0.24 -14.93 3.54
C ARG A 18 -1.73 -14.64 3.75
N ALA A 19 -2.34 -13.73 2.99
CA ALA A 19 -3.79 -13.53 3.03
C ALA A 19 -4.51 -14.80 2.50
N SER A 20 -5.68 -15.10 3.04
CA SER A 20 -6.53 -16.19 2.53
C SER A 20 -7.01 -15.86 1.11
N GLU A 21 -7.30 -16.88 0.30
CA GLU A 21 -7.76 -16.63 -1.08
C GLU A 21 -9.06 -15.82 -1.12
N GLY A 22 -9.99 -16.04 -0.17
CA GLY A 22 -11.22 -15.25 -0.04
C GLY A 22 -10.94 -13.77 0.24
N ILE A 23 -9.93 -13.42 1.04
CA ILE A 23 -9.51 -12.03 1.24
C ILE A 23 -8.84 -11.47 -0.03
N LYS A 24 -8.03 -12.28 -0.73
CA LYS A 24 -7.36 -11.86 -1.98
C LYS A 24 -8.33 -11.56 -3.11
N ASP A 25 -9.51 -12.19 -3.14
CA ASP A 25 -10.54 -11.94 -4.15
C ASP A 25 -11.10 -10.52 -4.12
N TRP A 26 -10.98 -9.83 -2.98
CA TRP A 26 -11.46 -8.45 -2.79
C TRP A 26 -10.36 -7.40 -2.88
N ILE A 27 -9.13 -7.81 -3.18
CA ILE A 27 -7.94 -6.96 -3.19
C ILE A 27 -7.43 -6.78 -4.62
N HIS A 28 -7.19 -5.53 -5.01
CA HIS A 28 -6.50 -5.15 -6.24
C HIS A 28 -5.29 -4.28 -5.88
N PRO A 29 -4.13 -4.89 -5.55
CA PRO A 29 -3.04 -4.17 -4.91
C PRO A 29 -2.27 -3.30 -5.92
N LEU A 30 -1.81 -2.15 -5.45
CA LEU A 30 -0.85 -1.30 -6.14
C LEU A 30 0.50 -1.43 -5.43
N PHE A 31 1.49 -1.96 -6.14
CA PHE A 31 2.84 -2.12 -5.64
C PHE A 31 3.75 -0.98 -6.11
N GLU A 32 4.35 -0.26 -5.17
CA GLU A 32 5.33 0.79 -5.44
C GLU A 32 6.75 0.23 -5.32
N ILE A 33 7.55 0.30 -6.37
CA ILE A 33 8.95 -0.12 -6.35
C ILE A 33 9.75 0.93 -5.55
N PRO A 34 10.30 0.57 -4.38
CA PRO A 34 11.15 1.49 -3.63
C PRO A 34 12.50 1.66 -4.33
N ILE A 35 13.21 2.75 -4.01
CA ILE A 35 14.66 2.80 -4.24
C ILE A 35 15.36 1.65 -3.49
N GLU A 36 16.49 1.20 -4.05
CA GLU A 36 17.38 0.25 -3.36
C GLU A 36 17.93 0.90 -2.08
N GLN A 37 18.32 0.06 -1.11
CA GLN A 37 18.91 0.56 0.13
C GLN A 37 20.22 1.29 -0.18
N TRP A 38 20.45 2.41 0.49
CA TRP A 38 21.73 3.10 0.41
C TRP A 38 22.76 2.36 1.26
N ASP A 39 23.90 2.03 0.67
CA ASP A 39 25.10 1.61 1.39
C ASP A 39 25.84 2.85 1.85
N PHE A 40 25.61 3.23 3.11
CA PHE A 40 26.24 4.41 3.72
C PHE A 40 27.74 4.22 4.04
N GLU A 41 28.31 3.04 3.85
CA GLU A 41 29.77 2.83 3.94
C GLU A 41 30.44 3.14 2.60
N ASN A 42 29.83 2.71 1.49
CA ASN A 42 30.35 2.90 0.14
C ASN A 42 29.79 4.11 -0.60
N ASP A 43 28.84 4.83 0.02
CA ASP A 43 28.12 5.98 -0.52
C ASP A 43 27.53 5.72 -1.91
N ALA A 44 26.85 4.57 -2.04
CA ALA A 44 26.25 4.11 -3.28
C ALA A 44 24.99 3.27 -2.99
N PRO A 45 24.11 3.00 -3.98
CA PRO A 45 23.09 1.97 -3.83
C PRO A 45 23.73 0.61 -3.50
N ALA A 46 23.14 -0.12 -2.55
CA ALA A 46 23.62 -1.43 -2.11
C ALA A 46 23.56 -2.51 -3.20
N LYS A 47 22.82 -2.26 -4.27
CA LYS A 47 22.71 -3.11 -5.46
C LYS A 47 22.56 -2.26 -6.71
N SER A 48 22.97 -2.81 -7.85
CA SER A 48 22.58 -2.24 -9.14
C SER A 48 21.07 -2.34 -9.37
N LEU A 49 20.55 -1.55 -10.30
CA LEU A 49 19.13 -1.59 -10.66
C LEU A 49 18.70 -2.98 -11.16
N ASP A 50 19.54 -3.64 -11.97
CA ASP A 50 19.35 -5.03 -12.39
C ASP A 50 19.23 -5.99 -11.21
N GLU A 51 20.11 -5.88 -10.23
CA GLU A 51 20.09 -6.75 -9.05
C GLU A 51 18.92 -6.48 -8.11
N HIS A 52 18.50 -5.21 -7.99
CA HIS A 52 17.32 -4.81 -7.23
C HIS A 52 16.04 -5.42 -7.82
N LEU A 53 15.89 -5.35 -9.15
CA LEU A 53 14.66 -5.73 -9.84
C LEU A 53 14.59 -7.22 -10.23
N LYS A 54 15.71 -7.95 -10.33
CA LYS A 54 15.78 -9.33 -10.87
C LYS A 54 14.77 -10.33 -10.28
N ASN A 55 14.35 -10.13 -9.03
CA ASN A 55 13.47 -11.05 -8.32
C ASN A 55 11.99 -10.64 -8.30
N VAL A 56 11.60 -9.53 -8.93
CA VAL A 56 10.22 -9.01 -8.85
C VAL A 56 9.21 -10.05 -9.37
N GLY A 57 9.42 -10.62 -10.56
CA GLY A 57 8.53 -11.63 -11.14
C GLY A 57 8.37 -12.88 -10.26
N ASN A 58 9.48 -13.49 -9.83
CA ASN A 58 9.47 -14.69 -8.99
C ASN A 58 8.78 -14.45 -7.63
N ARG A 59 9.01 -13.29 -7.01
CA ARG A 59 8.36 -12.91 -5.74
C ARG A 59 6.87 -12.66 -5.94
N LEU A 60 6.47 -12.04 -7.05
CA LEU A 60 5.06 -11.83 -7.37
C LEU A 60 4.33 -13.15 -7.61
N ALA A 61 4.89 -14.04 -8.44
CA ALA A 61 4.30 -15.35 -8.71
C ALA A 61 4.09 -16.17 -7.44
N LYS A 62 5.07 -16.15 -6.51
CA LYS A 62 4.99 -16.87 -5.24
C LYS A 62 3.89 -16.34 -4.30
N ASN A 63 3.66 -15.02 -4.26
CA ASN A 63 2.80 -14.40 -3.26
C ASN A 63 1.41 -13.99 -3.81
N TRP A 64 1.35 -13.56 -5.07
CA TRP A 64 0.13 -13.05 -5.72
C TRP A 64 -0.34 -13.91 -6.90
N LYS A 65 0.51 -14.80 -7.41
CA LYS A 65 0.19 -15.70 -8.53
C LYS A 65 -0.25 -14.90 -9.78
N ALA A 66 -1.19 -15.43 -10.55
CA ALA A 66 -1.71 -14.81 -11.77
C ALA A 66 -2.79 -13.74 -11.52
N ARG A 67 -3.04 -13.33 -10.28
CA ARG A 67 -4.05 -12.30 -9.97
C ARG A 67 -3.58 -10.95 -10.52
N ARG A 68 -4.53 -10.15 -11.00
CA ARG A 68 -4.26 -8.82 -11.54
C ARG A 68 -3.77 -7.88 -10.44
N CYS A 69 -2.74 -7.07 -10.72
CA CYS A 69 -2.21 -6.06 -9.80
C CYS A 69 -1.60 -4.89 -10.57
N LEU A 70 -1.41 -3.78 -9.89
CA LEU A 70 -0.78 -2.58 -10.42
C LEU A 70 0.67 -2.47 -9.94
N PHE A 71 1.57 -1.97 -10.79
CA PHE A 71 2.95 -1.63 -10.45
C PHE A 71 3.28 -0.18 -10.82
N ASP A 72 3.77 0.58 -9.85
CA ASP A 72 4.27 1.94 -10.00
C ASP A 72 5.74 1.98 -9.54
N SER A 73 6.57 2.85 -10.11
CA SER A 73 7.94 3.11 -9.63
C SER A 73 8.15 4.60 -9.35
N PRO A 74 7.35 5.20 -8.43
CA PRO A 74 7.37 6.63 -8.19
C PRO A 74 8.69 7.16 -7.60
N TYR A 75 9.53 6.25 -7.09
CA TYR A 75 10.77 6.59 -6.40
C TYR A 75 12.02 6.41 -7.25
N LEU A 76 11.91 5.81 -8.44
CA LEU A 76 13.00 5.70 -9.40
C LEU A 76 12.94 6.87 -10.38
N ALA A 77 14.07 7.24 -11.00
CA ALA A 77 14.05 8.29 -12.01
C ALA A 77 13.24 7.82 -13.22
N GLY A 78 12.49 8.73 -13.83
CA GLY A 78 11.56 8.40 -14.91
C GLY A 78 12.23 8.02 -16.25
N ASP A 79 13.56 8.10 -16.30
CA ASP A 79 14.43 7.72 -17.41
C ASP A 79 15.46 6.65 -16.98
N ASP A 80 15.36 6.10 -15.76
CA ASP A 80 16.25 5.03 -15.30
C ASP A 80 16.16 3.80 -16.24
N THR A 81 17.31 3.32 -16.66
CA THR A 81 17.46 2.16 -17.54
C THR A 81 18.28 1.05 -16.88
N MET A 82 17.98 -0.18 -17.28
CA MET A 82 18.78 -1.36 -16.96
C MET A 82 20.14 -1.29 -17.69
N ALA A 83 21.09 -2.15 -17.33
CA ALA A 83 22.42 -2.17 -17.96
C ALA A 83 22.41 -2.38 -19.49
N ASP A 84 21.35 -2.97 -20.05
CA ASP A 84 21.15 -3.17 -21.50
C ASP A 84 20.42 -2.01 -22.18
N GLY A 85 20.12 -0.92 -21.46
CA GLY A 85 19.38 0.24 -21.96
C GLY A 85 17.86 0.10 -21.92
N GLN A 86 17.30 -1.03 -21.49
CA GLN A 86 15.85 -1.18 -21.35
C GLN A 86 15.32 -0.29 -20.22
N HIS A 87 14.17 0.37 -20.41
CA HIS A 87 13.54 1.14 -19.32
C HIS A 87 13.15 0.23 -18.14
N HIS A 88 13.42 0.67 -16.91
CA HIS A 88 13.28 -0.16 -15.71
C HIS A 88 11.85 -0.72 -15.50
N LEU A 89 10.82 0.07 -15.79
CA LEU A 89 9.43 -0.38 -15.67
C LEU A 89 9.10 -1.48 -16.70
N GLU A 90 9.63 -1.40 -17.92
CA GLU A 90 9.46 -2.46 -18.92
C GLU A 90 10.10 -3.76 -18.45
N ARG A 91 11.31 -3.67 -17.86
CA ARG A 91 11.98 -4.83 -17.27
C ARG A 91 11.15 -5.47 -16.16
N VAL A 92 10.55 -4.67 -15.29
CA VAL A 92 9.66 -5.18 -14.23
C VAL A 92 8.52 -5.97 -14.84
N LEU A 93 7.80 -5.39 -15.81
CA LEU A 93 6.64 -6.06 -16.41
C LEU A 93 7.06 -7.29 -17.23
N ASP A 94 8.23 -7.28 -17.87
CA ASP A 94 8.83 -8.46 -18.51
C ASP A 94 9.09 -9.61 -17.54
N LEU A 95 9.67 -9.33 -16.38
CA LEU A 95 9.89 -10.33 -15.33
C LEU A 95 8.57 -10.89 -14.81
N THR A 96 7.56 -10.05 -14.59
CA THR A 96 6.24 -10.51 -14.13
C THR A 96 5.53 -11.38 -15.18
N ARG A 97 5.62 -11.02 -16.46
CA ARG A 97 5.05 -11.78 -17.58
C ARG A 97 5.73 -13.14 -17.71
N THR A 98 7.06 -13.18 -17.64
CA THR A 98 7.85 -14.42 -17.67
C THR A 98 7.45 -15.36 -16.52
N ALA A 99 7.10 -14.79 -15.37
CA ALA A 99 6.63 -15.53 -14.21
C ALA A 99 5.11 -15.86 -14.25
N GLY A 100 4.40 -15.58 -15.35
CA GLY A 100 2.97 -15.87 -15.52
C GLY A 100 2.02 -14.95 -14.75
N CYS A 101 2.48 -13.77 -14.32
CA CYS A 101 1.68 -12.82 -13.55
C CYS A 101 0.96 -11.81 -14.45
N GLN A 102 -0.12 -11.21 -13.90
CA GLN A 102 -0.96 -10.22 -14.59
C GLN A 102 -0.75 -8.80 -14.04
N ALA A 103 0.51 -8.35 -13.99
CA ALA A 103 0.82 -6.98 -13.60
C ALA A 103 0.43 -5.97 -14.70
N VAL A 104 0.11 -4.76 -14.27
CA VAL A 104 -0.34 -3.63 -15.10
C VAL A 104 0.43 -2.38 -14.67
N PRO A 105 0.99 -1.59 -15.59
CA PRO A 105 1.79 -0.42 -15.25
C PRO A 105 0.91 0.73 -14.74
N VAL A 106 1.45 1.54 -13.83
CA VAL A 106 0.83 2.79 -13.35
C VAL A 106 1.63 3.98 -13.86
N THR A 107 0.93 5.04 -14.24
CA THR A 107 1.51 6.34 -14.60
C THR A 107 0.75 7.49 -13.95
N GLY A 108 1.22 8.71 -14.18
CA GLY A 108 0.63 9.97 -13.74
C GLY A 108 0.83 11.05 -14.81
N ILE A 109 0.19 12.21 -14.60
CA ILE A 109 0.16 13.28 -15.61
C ILE A 109 1.55 13.88 -15.85
N ASP A 110 2.26 14.18 -14.77
CA ASP A 110 3.59 14.80 -14.80
C ASP A 110 4.75 13.78 -14.72
N ARG A 111 4.50 12.52 -15.12
CA ARG A 111 5.57 11.53 -15.26
C ARG A 111 6.50 11.93 -16.41
N HIS A 112 7.77 11.52 -16.28
CA HIS A 112 8.77 11.70 -17.33
C HIS A 112 8.30 11.09 -18.66
N ALA A 113 8.70 11.70 -19.79
CA ALA A 113 8.27 11.27 -21.11
C ALA A 113 8.67 9.82 -21.41
N ASP A 114 9.89 9.41 -21.04
CA ASP A 114 10.37 8.03 -21.25
C ASP A 114 9.57 7.01 -20.41
N TYR A 115 9.16 7.40 -19.21
CA TYR A 115 8.29 6.60 -18.36
C TYR A 115 6.91 6.40 -19.01
N GLN A 116 6.29 7.47 -19.54
CA GLN A 116 5.00 7.38 -20.22
C GLN A 116 5.09 6.57 -21.52
N GLN A 117 6.19 6.70 -22.26
CA GLN A 117 6.51 5.89 -23.43
C GLN A 117 6.66 4.40 -23.07
N ALA A 118 7.34 4.08 -21.97
CA ALA A 118 7.44 2.72 -21.45
C ALA A 118 6.06 2.16 -21.09
N VAL A 119 5.21 2.93 -20.41
CA VAL A 119 3.82 2.55 -20.10
C VAL A 119 3.02 2.27 -21.37
N ALA A 120 3.14 3.11 -22.40
CA ALA A 120 2.48 2.90 -23.69
C ALA A 120 2.92 1.59 -24.37
N ARG A 121 4.23 1.30 -24.40
CA ARG A 121 4.77 0.03 -24.95
C ARG A 121 4.26 -1.18 -24.18
N ILE A 122 4.24 -1.12 -22.86
CA ILE A 122 3.71 -2.19 -22.01
C ILE A 122 2.23 -2.41 -22.29
N ALA A 123 1.43 -1.34 -22.30
CA ALA A 123 -0.01 -1.41 -22.51
C ALA A 123 -0.36 -2.00 -23.89
N ALA A 124 0.36 -1.59 -24.94
CA ALA A 124 0.20 -2.13 -26.28
C ALA A 124 0.61 -3.61 -26.39
N ARG A 125 1.62 -4.04 -25.63
CA ARG A 125 2.10 -5.44 -25.63
C ARG A 125 1.17 -6.37 -24.86
N ASP A 126 0.68 -5.93 -23.70
CA ASP A 126 -0.05 -6.78 -22.77
C ASP A 126 -1.57 -6.74 -22.92
N ASP A 127 -2.10 -5.69 -23.56
CA ASP A 127 -3.53 -5.43 -23.73
C ASP A 127 -4.31 -5.49 -22.39
N ARG A 128 -3.68 -4.94 -21.33
CA ARG A 128 -4.26 -4.85 -19.97
C ARG A 128 -4.53 -3.41 -19.54
N GLY A 129 -4.22 -2.44 -20.39
CA GLY A 129 -4.31 -1.02 -20.10
C GLY A 129 -3.31 -0.56 -19.03
N CYS A 130 -3.68 0.45 -18.23
CA CYS A 130 -2.82 1.01 -17.18
C CYS A 130 -3.60 1.43 -15.93
N GLY A 131 -2.89 1.77 -14.85
CA GLY A 131 -3.40 2.64 -13.80
C GLY A 131 -3.02 4.10 -14.09
N LEU A 132 -3.94 5.03 -13.86
CA LEU A 132 -3.68 6.47 -13.88
C LEU A 132 -3.86 7.00 -12.46
N ARG A 133 -2.75 7.37 -11.82
CA ARG A 133 -2.73 7.89 -10.46
C ARG A 133 -2.58 9.40 -10.48
N LEU A 134 -3.52 10.08 -9.83
CA LEU A 134 -3.59 11.53 -9.71
C LEU A 134 -3.39 11.91 -8.25
N ILE A 135 -2.47 12.84 -8.00
CA ILE A 135 -2.21 13.41 -6.66
C ILE A 135 -2.96 14.75 -6.49
N PRO A 136 -3.02 15.37 -5.30
CA PRO A 136 -3.80 16.60 -5.09
C PRO A 136 -3.51 17.70 -6.12
N ASP A 137 -2.23 17.94 -6.44
CA ASP A 137 -1.81 18.94 -7.43
C ASP A 137 -2.39 18.69 -8.84
N ASP A 138 -2.59 17.43 -9.23
CA ASP A 138 -3.22 17.08 -10.52
C ASP A 138 -4.71 17.40 -10.54
N LEU A 139 -5.37 17.28 -9.38
CA LEU A 139 -6.82 17.35 -9.21
C LEU A 139 -7.32 18.77 -8.95
N GLU A 140 -6.52 19.57 -8.24
CA GLU A 140 -6.82 20.96 -7.91
C GLU A 140 -6.29 21.93 -8.98
N GLY A 141 -5.32 21.48 -9.77
CA GLY A 141 -4.71 22.24 -10.85
C GLY A 141 -5.37 22.04 -12.21
N ARG A 142 -4.55 22.16 -13.27
CA ARG A 142 -4.97 21.91 -14.67
C ARG A 142 -4.70 20.46 -15.11
N GLY A 143 -4.41 19.56 -14.18
CA GLY A 143 -4.06 18.18 -14.48
C GLY A 143 -5.18 17.47 -15.25
N LEU A 144 -6.42 17.53 -14.76
CA LEU A 144 -7.58 16.88 -15.38
C LEU A 144 -7.74 17.17 -16.89
N ALA A 145 -7.46 18.40 -17.33
CA ALA A 145 -7.56 18.79 -18.74
C ALA A 145 -6.50 18.12 -19.64
N ARG A 146 -5.42 17.59 -19.07
CA ARG A 146 -4.32 16.90 -19.79
C ARG A 146 -4.57 15.40 -19.94
N ILE A 147 -5.56 14.84 -19.25
CA ILE A 147 -5.89 13.40 -19.31
C ILE A 147 -6.15 12.92 -20.75
N PRO A 148 -6.96 13.59 -21.60
CA PRO A 148 -7.22 13.10 -22.95
C PRO A 148 -5.94 13.01 -23.82
N ALA A 149 -5.01 13.96 -23.65
CA ALA A 149 -3.73 13.94 -24.37
C ALA A 149 -2.85 12.78 -23.89
N LEU A 150 -2.81 12.52 -22.58
CA LEU A 150 -2.09 11.38 -22.02
C LEU A 150 -2.70 10.05 -22.50
N LEU A 151 -4.01 9.88 -22.44
CA LEU A 151 -4.68 8.66 -22.93
C LEU A 151 -4.39 8.42 -24.41
N LYS A 152 -4.37 9.48 -25.23
CA LYS A 152 -3.97 9.41 -26.63
C LYS A 152 -2.51 8.97 -26.81
N LEU A 153 -1.58 9.48 -26.00
CA LEU A 153 -0.17 9.05 -26.00
C LEU A 153 -0.05 7.56 -25.66
N LEU A 154 -0.80 7.09 -24.68
CA LEU A 154 -0.79 5.69 -24.24
C LEU A 154 -1.53 4.76 -25.21
N GLY A 155 -2.36 5.30 -26.11
CA GLY A 155 -3.22 4.51 -27.00
C GLY A 155 -4.36 3.79 -26.25
N LEU A 156 -4.90 4.40 -25.18
CA LEU A 156 -5.89 3.79 -24.30
C LEU A 156 -7.20 4.58 -24.26
N ALA A 157 -8.31 3.87 -24.11
CA ALA A 157 -9.60 4.45 -23.75
C ALA A 157 -9.81 4.44 -22.22
N PRO A 158 -10.69 5.29 -21.65
CA PRO A 158 -10.98 5.30 -20.21
C PRO A 158 -11.35 3.91 -19.63
N GLY A 159 -12.08 3.09 -20.40
CA GLY A 159 -12.47 1.72 -20.02
C GLY A 159 -11.31 0.73 -19.87
N GLN A 160 -10.10 1.12 -20.25
CA GLN A 160 -8.86 0.35 -20.06
C GLN A 160 -8.01 0.91 -18.92
N VAL A 161 -8.49 1.89 -18.15
CA VAL A 161 -7.69 2.58 -17.13
C VAL A 161 -8.33 2.47 -15.75
N ASP A 162 -7.52 2.01 -14.79
CA ASP A 162 -7.87 2.08 -13.37
C ASP A 162 -7.50 3.48 -12.85
N LEU A 163 -8.48 4.36 -12.65
CA LEU A 163 -8.26 5.71 -12.17
C LEU A 163 -8.11 5.72 -10.63
N ILE A 164 -7.08 6.37 -10.14
CA ILE A 164 -6.74 6.44 -8.71
C ILE A 164 -6.59 7.90 -8.33
N LEU A 165 -7.49 8.40 -7.47
CA LEU A 165 -7.42 9.75 -6.90
C LEU A 165 -6.82 9.61 -5.50
N ASP A 166 -5.57 10.00 -5.36
CA ASP A 166 -4.75 9.66 -4.20
C ASP A 166 -4.36 10.92 -3.42
N SER A 167 -4.93 11.09 -2.24
CA SER A 167 -4.55 12.13 -1.30
C SER A 167 -3.14 11.95 -0.73
N SER A 168 -2.50 10.79 -0.90
CA SER A 168 -1.21 10.48 -0.28
C SER A 168 -1.28 10.75 1.23
N ALA A 169 -0.36 11.55 1.78
CA ALA A 169 -0.37 11.97 3.18
C ALA A 169 -1.28 13.19 3.45
N ASP A 170 -1.80 13.86 2.42
CA ASP A 170 -2.65 15.06 2.52
C ASP A 170 -4.11 14.69 2.80
N VAL A 171 -4.30 14.06 3.97
CA VAL A 171 -5.61 13.65 4.48
C VAL A 171 -5.99 14.58 5.63
N ALA A 172 -6.99 15.42 5.39
CA ALA A 172 -7.48 16.41 6.35
C ALA A 172 -7.86 15.76 7.69
N ASP A 173 -7.62 16.50 8.78
CA ASP A 173 -7.96 16.03 10.12
C ASP A 173 -9.47 15.83 10.31
N SER A 174 -10.28 16.63 9.63
CA SER A 174 -11.74 16.50 9.61
C SER A 174 -12.18 15.48 8.56
N PRO A 175 -12.77 14.33 8.95
CA PRO A 175 -13.26 13.35 8.00
C PRO A 175 -14.34 13.89 7.06
N THR A 176 -15.15 14.83 7.54
CA THR A 176 -16.19 15.49 6.74
C THR A 176 -15.58 16.37 5.66
N LEU A 177 -14.56 17.17 6.02
CA LEU A 177 -13.88 18.01 5.04
C LEU A 177 -13.21 17.16 3.96
N GLN A 178 -12.50 16.10 4.36
CA GLN A 178 -11.86 15.19 3.42
C GLN A 178 -12.88 14.51 2.48
N ALA A 179 -14.02 14.07 3.01
CA ALA A 179 -15.07 13.46 2.19
C ALA A 179 -15.63 14.46 1.16
N THR A 180 -15.83 15.72 1.54
CA THR A 180 -16.26 16.78 0.61
C THR A 180 -15.21 17.02 -0.49
N THR A 181 -13.92 17.04 -0.15
CA THR A 181 -12.83 17.14 -1.14
C THR A 181 -12.88 15.97 -2.13
N TRP A 182 -13.03 14.75 -1.65
CA TRP A 182 -13.13 13.57 -2.51
C TRP A 182 -14.40 13.57 -3.39
N GLN A 183 -15.54 14.05 -2.87
CA GLN A 183 -16.74 14.27 -3.69
C GLN A 183 -16.48 15.25 -4.83
N ALA A 184 -15.80 16.36 -4.55
CA ALA A 184 -15.46 17.35 -5.56
C ALA A 184 -14.51 16.78 -6.62
N TRP A 185 -13.50 16.00 -6.22
CA TRP A 185 -12.60 15.32 -7.15
C TRP A 185 -13.36 14.33 -8.05
N ILE A 186 -14.21 13.48 -7.47
CA ILE A 186 -15.04 12.53 -8.24
C ILE A 186 -15.93 13.27 -9.24
N ALA A 187 -16.59 14.36 -8.82
CA ALA A 187 -17.46 15.15 -9.69
C ALA A 187 -16.70 15.87 -10.82
N ALA A 188 -15.41 16.17 -10.63
CA ALA A 188 -14.58 16.83 -11.63
C ALA A 188 -13.98 15.88 -12.67
N VAL A 189 -13.93 14.56 -12.39
CA VAL A 189 -13.39 13.56 -13.32
C VAL A 189 -14.26 13.51 -14.59
N PRO A 190 -13.69 13.70 -15.79
CA PRO A 190 -14.42 13.59 -17.05
C PRO A 190 -14.85 12.15 -17.30
N ASP A 191 -16.02 11.99 -17.93
CA ASP A 191 -16.55 10.68 -18.36
C ASP A 191 -16.53 9.65 -17.24
N LEU A 192 -17.00 10.06 -16.05
CA LEU A 192 -16.89 9.30 -14.80
C LEU A 192 -17.35 7.84 -14.94
N ALA A 193 -18.34 7.55 -15.78
CA ALA A 193 -18.86 6.20 -16.00
C ALA A 193 -17.94 5.29 -16.83
N ASP A 194 -17.09 5.87 -17.68
CA ASP A 194 -16.35 5.14 -18.70
C ASP A 194 -15.04 4.53 -18.17
N TRP A 195 -14.50 5.04 -17.06
CA TRP A 195 -13.29 4.49 -16.43
C TRP A 195 -13.48 3.02 -16.03
N ARG A 196 -12.44 2.17 -16.13
CA ARG A 196 -12.54 0.76 -15.70
C ARG A 196 -12.85 0.63 -14.22
N SER A 197 -12.14 1.39 -13.41
CA SER A 197 -12.37 1.52 -11.97
C SER A 197 -12.03 2.92 -11.51
N ILE A 198 -12.57 3.32 -10.37
CA ILE A 198 -12.18 4.54 -9.67
C ILE A 198 -11.85 4.15 -8.25
N THR A 199 -10.69 4.57 -7.77
CA THR A 199 -10.24 4.38 -6.38
C THR A 199 -10.01 5.74 -5.75
N ILE A 200 -10.50 5.92 -4.53
CA ILE A 200 -10.10 7.01 -3.65
C ILE A 200 -9.09 6.46 -2.65
N ALA A 201 -7.92 7.10 -2.55
CA ALA A 201 -6.87 6.67 -1.64
C ALA A 201 -6.37 7.81 -0.73
N GLY A 202 -5.83 7.42 0.42
CA GLY A 202 -5.12 8.31 1.34
C GLY A 202 -4.38 7.52 2.42
N GLY A 203 -3.45 8.15 3.13
CA GLY A 203 -2.66 7.50 4.17
C GLY A 203 -2.40 8.40 5.36
N SER A 204 -3.08 8.13 6.47
CA SER A 204 -2.88 8.87 7.74
C SER A 204 -1.95 8.18 8.74
N PHE A 205 -1.36 7.02 8.41
CA PHE A 205 -0.42 6.39 9.32
C PHE A 205 0.78 7.32 9.57
N PRO A 206 1.13 7.64 10.84
CA PRO A 206 2.15 8.62 11.15
C PRO A 206 3.52 8.28 10.56
N ALA A 207 4.20 9.29 10.00
CA ALA A 207 5.60 9.16 9.57
C ALA A 207 6.53 8.83 10.76
N SER A 208 6.21 9.38 11.94
CA SER A 208 6.93 9.13 13.18
C SER A 208 6.00 8.72 14.32
N LEU A 209 6.47 7.78 15.14
CA LEU A 209 5.83 7.35 16.39
C LEU A 209 6.59 7.91 17.61
N SER A 210 7.08 9.14 17.47
CA SER A 210 7.81 9.88 18.50
C SER A 210 6.90 10.93 19.15
N PRO A 211 6.99 11.15 20.48
CA PRO A 211 7.75 10.36 21.43
C PRO A 211 7.09 8.99 21.67
N SER A 212 7.89 7.94 21.84
CA SER A 212 7.36 6.57 22.03
C SER A 212 6.54 6.40 23.31
N SER A 213 6.66 7.34 24.26
CA SER A 213 5.86 7.37 25.49
C SER A 213 4.36 7.47 25.22
N ASN A 214 3.95 8.04 24.09
CA ASN A 214 2.53 8.16 23.72
C ASN A 214 1.86 6.81 23.42
N TYR A 215 2.64 5.73 23.37
CA TYR A 215 2.20 4.40 22.96
C TYR A 215 2.60 3.31 23.97
N ARG A 216 2.78 3.70 25.24
CA ARG A 216 3.13 2.79 26.35
C ARG A 216 2.03 2.83 27.42
N PRO A 217 1.36 1.71 27.75
CA PRO A 217 1.54 0.38 27.15
C PRO A 217 1.03 0.31 25.71
N HIS A 218 0.07 1.18 25.33
CA HIS A 218 -0.42 1.33 23.97
C HIS A 218 -0.91 2.76 23.71
N GLY A 219 -1.13 3.10 22.44
CA GLY A 219 -1.79 4.33 22.01
C GLY A 219 -2.50 4.12 20.67
N ASP A 220 -3.60 4.84 20.47
CA ASP A 220 -4.45 4.68 19.29
C ASP A 220 -4.32 5.87 18.35
N VAL A 221 -4.26 5.59 17.06
CA VAL A 221 -4.15 6.59 16.00
C VAL A 221 -5.30 6.46 15.04
N ASN A 222 -6.00 7.56 14.77
CA ASN A 222 -7.17 7.58 13.90
C ASN A 222 -6.79 7.28 12.43
N ARG A 223 -7.55 6.39 11.81
CA ARG A 223 -7.55 6.11 10.36
C ARG A 223 -8.38 7.18 9.65
N ARG A 224 -7.80 8.36 9.45
CA ARG A 224 -8.54 9.52 8.94
C ARG A 224 -9.13 9.28 7.55
N GLU A 225 -8.37 8.64 6.67
CA GLU A 225 -8.82 8.24 5.33
C GLU A 225 -10.02 7.29 5.41
N TRP A 226 -10.01 6.32 6.33
CA TRP A 226 -11.12 5.38 6.51
C TRP A 226 -12.37 6.09 7.02
N ARG A 227 -12.23 6.98 8.00
CA ARG A 227 -13.35 7.79 8.50
C ARG A 227 -13.95 8.68 7.41
N ALA A 228 -13.11 9.30 6.59
CA ALA A 228 -13.55 10.11 5.45
C ALA A 228 -14.28 9.25 4.41
N TYR A 229 -13.75 8.06 4.13
CA TYR A 229 -14.36 7.14 3.16
C TYR A 229 -15.75 6.70 3.61
N ASN A 230 -15.96 6.39 4.89
CA ASN A 230 -17.30 6.08 5.42
C ASN A 230 -18.29 7.24 5.23
N ARG A 231 -17.84 8.49 5.37
CA ARG A 231 -18.68 9.67 5.11
C ARG A 231 -19.01 9.82 3.62
N LEU A 232 -18.03 9.60 2.75
CA LEU A 232 -18.20 9.59 1.29
C LEU A 232 -19.20 8.50 0.86
N VAL A 233 -19.05 7.26 1.32
CA VAL A 233 -20.01 6.19 1.00
C VAL A 233 -21.41 6.53 1.52
N GLY A 234 -21.50 7.13 2.71
CA GLY A 234 -22.76 7.59 3.29
C GLY A 234 -23.48 8.67 2.46
N SER A 235 -22.76 9.46 1.66
CA SER A 235 -23.36 10.43 0.74
C SER A 235 -23.86 9.82 -0.56
N ARG A 236 -23.61 8.52 -0.81
CA ARG A 236 -24.05 7.76 -1.99
C ARG A 236 -23.66 8.44 -3.31
N PRO A 237 -22.35 8.57 -3.61
CA PRO A 237 -21.90 9.13 -4.89
C PRO A 237 -22.44 8.32 -6.08
N ASP A 238 -22.68 8.99 -7.21
CA ASP A 238 -23.22 8.39 -8.44
C ASP A 238 -22.45 7.15 -8.88
N ARG A 239 -21.12 7.20 -8.74
CA ARG A 239 -20.23 6.06 -8.91
C ARG A 239 -19.49 5.81 -7.61
N MET A 240 -19.74 4.65 -6.99
CA MET A 240 -19.05 4.25 -5.79
C MET A 240 -17.57 3.96 -6.09
N PRO A 241 -16.62 4.72 -5.54
CA PRO A 241 -15.21 4.42 -5.71
C PRO A 241 -14.81 3.21 -4.86
N TRP A 242 -13.73 2.55 -5.24
CA TRP A 242 -13.02 1.63 -4.36
C TRP A 242 -12.29 2.42 -3.26
N PHE A 243 -12.06 1.76 -2.13
CA PHE A 243 -11.21 2.31 -1.08
C PHE A 243 -9.76 1.89 -1.31
N GLY A 244 -8.83 2.82 -1.15
CA GLY A 244 -7.40 2.54 -1.07
C GLY A 244 -6.74 3.23 0.12
N ASP A 245 -5.68 2.63 0.63
CA ASP A 245 -4.83 3.23 1.65
C ASP A 245 -3.41 2.66 1.61
N TYR A 246 -2.53 3.18 2.47
CA TYR A 246 -1.13 2.76 2.59
C TYR A 246 -0.92 1.74 3.73
N GLY A 247 -2.01 1.13 4.19
CA GLY A 247 -2.01 0.17 5.28
C GLY A 247 -1.43 0.71 6.59
N CYS A 248 -0.47 -0.04 7.15
CA CYS A 248 0.18 0.28 8.43
C CYS A 248 1.51 1.05 8.25
N ALA A 249 1.66 1.78 7.14
CA ALA A 249 2.86 2.56 6.81
C ALA A 249 2.50 3.95 6.30
N SER A 250 3.39 4.91 6.55
CA SER A 250 3.24 6.25 5.99
C SER A 250 3.50 6.24 4.48
N PRO A 251 2.77 7.05 3.69
CA PRO A 251 3.10 7.31 2.29
C PRO A 251 4.54 7.80 2.13
N HIS A 252 5.01 8.64 3.06
CA HIS A 252 6.37 9.15 3.05
C HIS A 252 7.38 8.08 3.51
N THR A 253 8.51 7.99 2.82
CA THR A 253 9.66 7.19 3.27
C THR A 253 10.81 8.12 3.55
N GLU A 254 11.25 8.21 4.79
CA GLU A 254 12.52 8.86 5.09
C GLU A 254 13.66 7.87 4.87
N LEU A 255 14.69 8.31 4.14
CA LEU A 255 15.98 7.65 4.12
C LEU A 255 16.66 7.92 5.46
N MET A 256 16.88 6.88 6.24
CA MET A 256 17.56 6.97 7.52
C MET A 256 18.80 6.07 7.50
N ASP A 257 19.93 6.58 7.98
CA ASP A 257 21.12 5.76 8.23
C ASP A 257 20.84 4.83 9.42
N PRO A 258 20.70 3.51 9.19
CA PRO A 258 20.38 2.56 10.24
C PRO A 258 21.51 2.43 11.27
N ARG A 259 22.72 2.94 11.02
CA ARG A 259 23.83 2.96 11.99
C ARG A 259 23.60 4.02 13.07
N LEU A 260 22.91 5.11 12.73
CA LEU A 260 22.69 6.27 13.61
C LEU A 260 21.47 6.11 14.52
N PHE A 261 20.63 5.09 14.29
CA PHE A 261 19.39 4.90 15.03
C PHE A 261 19.20 3.46 15.50
N ASP A 262 18.66 3.28 16.71
CA ASP A 262 18.19 2.01 17.22
C ASP A 262 16.65 2.06 17.34
N PRO A 263 15.90 1.44 16.41
CA PRO A 263 14.45 1.55 16.40
C PRO A 263 13.81 0.83 17.58
N ASN A 264 12.75 1.42 18.13
CA ASN A 264 11.90 0.75 19.10
C ASN A 264 11.18 -0.45 18.48
N ALA A 265 10.95 -1.50 19.28
CA ALA A 265 10.03 -2.58 18.94
C ALA A 265 8.58 -2.06 18.89
N LYS A 266 7.82 -2.49 17.88
CA LYS A 266 6.48 -1.96 17.61
C LYS A 266 5.55 -3.06 17.12
N VAL A 267 4.41 -3.22 17.78
CA VAL A 267 3.27 -3.98 17.25
C VAL A 267 2.22 -2.97 16.80
N LYS A 268 1.75 -3.10 15.56
CA LYS A 268 0.72 -2.25 14.97
C LYS A 268 -0.47 -3.14 14.64
N TYR A 269 -1.66 -2.75 15.06
CA TYR A 269 -2.86 -3.55 14.94
C TYR A 269 -4.04 -2.68 14.52
N THR A 270 -4.78 -3.07 13.50
CA THR A 270 -5.86 -2.27 12.95
C THR A 270 -7.15 -2.64 13.65
N ILE A 271 -7.70 -1.71 14.41
CA ILE A 271 -9.01 -1.88 15.02
C ILE A 271 -10.05 -1.19 14.13
N ASP A 272 -11.18 -0.75 14.66
CA ASP A 272 -12.27 -0.16 13.88
C ASP A 272 -11.81 1.00 12.97
N ASP A 273 -11.79 2.21 13.50
CA ASP A 273 -11.39 3.40 12.77
C ASP A 273 -10.04 3.94 13.25
N GLN A 274 -9.23 3.07 13.85
CA GLN A 274 -7.92 3.38 14.42
C GLN A 274 -6.90 2.26 14.18
N TRP A 275 -5.62 2.59 14.37
CA TRP A 275 -4.57 1.62 14.66
C TRP A 275 -4.25 1.68 16.14
N ARG A 276 -4.29 0.52 16.82
CA ARG A 276 -3.64 0.35 18.12
C ARG A 276 -2.17 0.09 17.92
N ILE A 277 -1.34 0.87 18.60
CA ILE A 277 0.11 0.79 18.51
C ILE A 277 0.65 0.51 19.92
N VAL A 278 1.43 -0.56 20.02
CA VAL A 278 2.14 -0.97 21.24
C VAL A 278 3.63 -0.79 20.99
N VAL A 279 4.29 0.10 21.75
CA VAL A 279 5.69 0.45 21.53
C VAL A 279 6.56 0.04 22.71
N GLY A 280 7.51 -0.86 22.46
CA GLY A 280 8.54 -1.25 23.40
C GLY A 280 9.72 -0.29 23.45
N THR A 281 10.90 -0.85 23.69
CA THR A 281 12.18 -0.16 23.75
C THR A 281 13.05 -0.52 22.54
N GLN A 282 14.25 0.06 22.47
CA GLN A 282 15.14 -0.07 21.34
C GLN A 282 15.58 -1.53 21.11
N ILE A 283 15.58 -1.98 19.85
CA ILE A 283 15.75 -3.40 19.49
C ILE A 283 17.19 -3.86 19.62
N LYS A 284 18.18 -3.09 19.15
CA LYS A 284 19.60 -3.49 19.23
C LYS A 284 20.05 -3.54 20.70
N ARG A 285 19.58 -2.61 21.52
CA ARG A 285 19.92 -2.53 22.95
C ARG A 285 19.22 -3.59 23.81
N ASN A 286 17.92 -3.81 23.61
CA ASN A 286 17.11 -4.62 24.54
C ASN A 286 16.66 -5.97 23.95
N GLY A 287 17.04 -6.26 22.71
CA GLY A 287 16.69 -7.49 22.03
C GLY A 287 15.23 -7.58 21.61
N ARG A 288 14.89 -8.67 20.91
CA ARG A 288 13.55 -8.88 20.32
C ARG A 288 12.59 -9.63 21.24
N ASN A 289 13.04 -10.17 22.36
CA ASN A 289 12.20 -10.91 23.30
C ASN A 289 11.03 -10.08 23.85
N GLN A 290 11.21 -8.76 23.93
CA GLN A 290 10.15 -7.82 24.30
C GLN A 290 8.86 -7.96 23.46
N TYR A 291 8.94 -8.42 22.21
CA TYR A 291 7.73 -8.61 21.38
C TYR A 291 6.72 -9.59 21.99
N ARG A 292 7.17 -10.51 22.85
CA ARG A 292 6.29 -11.42 23.59
C ARG A 292 5.37 -10.63 24.52
N ASP A 293 5.95 -9.72 25.30
CA ASP A 293 5.21 -8.84 26.19
C ASP A 293 4.32 -7.87 25.41
N LEU A 294 4.84 -7.29 24.31
CA LEU A 294 4.03 -6.40 23.46
C LEU A 294 2.79 -7.13 22.86
N CYS A 295 2.95 -8.38 22.45
CA CYS A 295 1.84 -9.20 21.97
C CYS A 295 0.89 -9.59 23.11
N ASN A 296 1.40 -9.95 24.29
CA ASN A 296 0.56 -10.22 25.46
C ASN A 296 -0.30 -9.00 25.83
N HIS A 297 0.28 -7.80 25.83
CA HIS A 297 -0.46 -6.55 26.04
C HIS A 297 -1.58 -6.38 25.01
N LEU A 298 -1.29 -6.57 23.72
CA LEU A 298 -2.32 -6.44 22.69
C LEU A 298 -3.45 -7.47 22.83
N VAL A 299 -3.12 -8.71 23.21
CA VAL A 299 -4.08 -9.83 23.33
C VAL A 299 -4.95 -9.71 24.58
N SER A 300 -4.40 -9.20 25.69
CA SER A 300 -5.02 -9.35 27.02
C SER A 300 -5.42 -8.05 27.70
N ASP A 301 -4.82 -6.91 27.35
CA ASP A 301 -5.07 -5.66 28.08
C ASP A 301 -6.45 -5.08 27.75
N PRO A 302 -7.25 -4.67 28.77
CA PRO A 302 -8.51 -3.98 28.54
C PRO A 302 -8.33 -2.55 27.98
N PRO A 303 -9.23 -2.07 27.08
CA PRO A 303 -10.25 -2.86 26.41
C PRO A 303 -9.61 -3.83 25.41
N VAL A 304 -9.99 -5.10 25.49
CA VAL A 304 -9.45 -6.15 24.61
C VAL A 304 -9.96 -5.89 23.19
N VAL A 305 -9.05 -5.54 22.29
CA VAL A 305 -9.35 -5.25 20.88
C VAL A 305 -8.85 -6.32 19.92
N PHE A 306 -8.09 -7.30 20.44
CA PHE A 306 -7.58 -8.40 19.63
C PHE A 306 -8.75 -9.25 19.11
N MET A 307 -8.79 -9.46 17.80
CA MET A 307 -9.89 -10.13 17.09
C MET A 307 -9.79 -11.66 17.13
N GLY A 308 -8.75 -12.19 17.80
CA GLY A 308 -8.55 -13.61 18.00
C GLY A 308 -7.65 -14.26 16.94
N ARG A 309 -6.96 -15.32 17.35
CA ARG A 309 -6.01 -16.11 16.53
C ARG A 309 -6.50 -16.44 15.12
N GLY A 310 -7.78 -16.78 15.00
CA GLY A 310 -8.40 -17.21 13.74
C GLY A 310 -8.74 -16.08 12.77
N TYR A 311 -8.56 -14.81 13.15
CA TYR A 311 -9.00 -13.68 12.34
C TYR A 311 -8.17 -13.52 11.06
N SER A 312 -6.84 -13.59 11.16
CA SER A 312 -5.91 -13.55 10.02
C SER A 312 -4.62 -14.32 10.34
N TRP A 313 -3.73 -14.47 9.35
CA TRP A 313 -2.40 -15.02 9.60
C TRP A 313 -1.58 -14.13 10.57
N GLY A 314 -1.73 -12.81 10.47
CA GLY A 314 -1.09 -11.85 11.37
C GLY A 314 -1.56 -12.04 12.82
N ASP A 315 -2.86 -12.24 13.03
CA ASP A 315 -3.43 -12.49 14.35
C ASP A 315 -2.92 -13.80 14.96
N ALA A 316 -2.84 -14.85 14.16
CA ALA A 316 -2.24 -16.11 14.60
C ALA A 316 -0.79 -15.92 15.05
N TYR A 317 0.00 -15.14 14.30
CA TYR A 317 1.39 -14.85 14.67
C TYR A 317 1.49 -14.07 15.99
N ILE A 318 0.62 -13.08 16.20
CA ILE A 318 0.57 -12.27 17.43
C ILE A 318 0.31 -13.16 18.64
N GLU A 319 -0.75 -13.97 18.61
CA GLU A 319 -1.10 -14.84 19.73
C GLU A 319 -0.06 -15.94 19.96
N ASP A 320 0.46 -16.55 18.88
CA ASP A 320 1.53 -17.55 18.99
C ASP A 320 2.82 -16.92 19.58
N CYS A 321 3.10 -15.64 19.31
CA CYS A 321 4.25 -14.92 19.87
C CYS A 321 4.06 -14.63 21.36
N ALA A 322 2.85 -14.19 21.73
CA ALA A 322 2.41 -13.95 23.11
C ALA A 322 2.57 -15.21 23.99
N ASN A 323 2.19 -16.36 23.44
CA ASN A 323 2.19 -17.67 24.10
C ASN A 323 3.50 -18.46 23.98
N ASN A 324 4.58 -17.84 23.50
CA ASN A 324 5.87 -18.50 23.31
C ASN A 324 5.93 -19.65 22.29
N VAL A 325 4.93 -19.77 21.42
CA VAL A 325 4.86 -20.79 20.36
C VAL A 325 5.69 -20.38 19.15
N SER A 326 5.64 -19.10 18.75
CA SER A 326 6.41 -18.58 17.60
C SER A 326 7.64 -17.78 18.04
N SER A 327 8.56 -17.56 17.08
CA SER A 327 9.72 -16.69 17.27
C SER A 327 9.32 -15.22 17.35
N THR A 328 10.20 -14.35 17.85
CA THR A 328 9.99 -12.89 17.81
C THR A 328 10.34 -12.26 16.44
N GLY A 329 10.64 -13.11 15.44
CA GLY A 329 10.80 -12.74 14.04
C GLY A 329 12.04 -11.92 13.71
N GLY A 330 12.11 -11.40 12.49
CA GLY A 330 13.15 -10.49 11.99
C GLY A 330 12.61 -9.10 11.61
N SER A 331 13.39 -8.34 10.85
CA SER A 331 13.04 -6.98 10.41
C SER A 331 11.76 -6.93 9.55
N SER A 332 11.51 -7.97 8.73
CA SER A 332 10.32 -8.06 7.86
C SER A 332 9.09 -8.68 8.53
N THR A 333 9.24 -9.33 9.69
CA THR A 333 8.14 -10.06 10.34
C THR A 333 7.02 -9.14 10.78
N TRP A 334 7.29 -8.11 11.58
CA TRP A 334 6.25 -7.24 12.13
C TRP A 334 5.56 -6.35 11.09
N PRO A 335 6.26 -5.85 10.04
CA PRO A 335 5.58 -5.30 8.87
C PRO A 335 4.65 -6.33 8.19
N THR A 336 5.09 -7.60 8.06
CA THR A 336 4.22 -8.64 7.49
C THR A 336 2.96 -8.84 8.33
N VAL A 337 3.11 -8.99 9.64
CA VAL A 337 2.03 -9.25 10.60
C VAL A 337 1.01 -8.11 10.56
N ALA A 338 1.49 -6.86 10.70
CA ALA A 338 0.64 -5.68 10.69
C ALA A 338 -0.11 -5.50 9.37
N THR A 339 0.59 -5.65 8.23
CA THR A 339 -0.04 -5.52 6.91
C THR A 339 -1.04 -6.64 6.67
N ASN A 340 -0.73 -7.90 6.99
CA ASN A 340 -1.65 -9.01 6.75
C ASN A 340 -2.97 -8.87 7.52
N HIS A 341 -2.87 -8.53 8.81
CA HIS A 341 -4.04 -8.25 9.63
C HIS A 341 -4.83 -7.06 9.07
N HIS A 342 -4.15 -5.96 8.73
CA HIS A 342 -4.79 -4.78 8.15
C HIS A 342 -5.55 -5.09 6.86
N LEU A 343 -4.93 -5.82 5.92
CA LEU A 343 -5.58 -6.23 4.67
C LEU A 343 -6.89 -6.98 4.95
N THR A 344 -6.85 -7.91 5.90
CA THR A 344 -8.02 -8.70 6.32
C THR A 344 -9.09 -7.80 6.93
N LYS A 345 -8.71 -6.91 7.85
CA LYS A 345 -9.64 -5.99 8.52
C LYS A 345 -10.35 -5.08 7.53
N VAL A 346 -9.63 -4.46 6.60
CA VAL A 346 -10.23 -3.53 5.62
C VAL A 346 -11.19 -4.24 4.68
N VAL A 347 -10.84 -5.43 4.17
CA VAL A 347 -11.76 -6.21 3.31
C VAL A 347 -13.05 -6.54 4.05
N ARG A 348 -12.96 -6.97 5.31
CA ARG A 348 -14.13 -7.29 6.14
C ARG A 348 -14.97 -6.06 6.48
N ASP A 349 -14.32 -4.94 6.77
CA ASP A 349 -15.01 -3.68 7.04
C ASP A 349 -15.77 -3.16 5.81
N LEU A 350 -15.18 -3.27 4.62
CA LEU A 350 -15.85 -2.90 3.37
C LEU A 350 -17.04 -3.82 3.07
N ALA A 351 -16.93 -5.12 3.35
CA ALA A 351 -18.04 -6.05 3.20
C ALA A 351 -19.21 -5.68 4.13
N ASN A 352 -18.91 -5.32 5.38
CA ASN A 352 -19.92 -4.85 6.34
C ASN A 352 -20.57 -3.53 5.89
N LEU A 353 -19.77 -2.58 5.40
CA LEU A 353 -20.29 -1.28 4.92
C LEU A 353 -21.23 -1.44 3.72
N ALA A 354 -20.98 -2.42 2.86
CA ALA A 354 -21.83 -2.74 1.71
C ALA A 354 -23.10 -3.55 2.09
N GLY A 355 -23.27 -3.94 3.35
CA GLY A 355 -24.38 -4.80 3.78
C GLY A 355 -24.29 -6.23 3.24
N ALA A 356 -23.09 -6.70 2.88
CA ALA A 356 -22.91 -8.06 2.38
C ALA A 356 -23.18 -9.08 3.50
N SER A 357 -24.12 -10.01 3.28
CA SER A 357 -24.55 -10.99 4.28
C SER A 357 -23.48 -12.03 4.63
N SER A 358 -22.40 -12.11 3.84
CA SER A 358 -21.23 -12.94 4.10
C SER A 358 -19.98 -12.08 4.09
N VAL A 359 -19.39 -11.90 5.27
CA VAL A 359 -18.03 -11.37 5.42
C VAL A 359 -17.05 -12.42 4.86
N PRO A 360 -16.14 -12.06 3.94
CA PRO A 360 -15.13 -12.98 3.42
C PRO A 360 -14.20 -13.59 4.49
#